data_AF-A0A3C1VA67-F1
#
_entry.id   AF-A0A3C1VA67-F1
#
_cell.length_a   1.000
_cell.length_b   1.000
_cell.length_c   1.000
_cell.angle_alpha   90.00
_cell.angle_beta   90.00
_cell.angle_gamma   90.00
#
_symmetry.space_group_name_H-M   'P 1'
#
loop_
_entity.id
_entity.type
_entity.pdbx_description
1 polymer ?
#
loop_
_entity_poly.entity_id
_entity_poly.type
_entity_poly.pdbx_seq_one_letter_code
_entity_poly.pdbx_strand_id
1 'polypeptide(L)'
;MIKNLNMKFGKQAITAVVLAFLALGCRTYPEHPQSAASEETPQVTAPPEAFFAHIRERDRDAARKFYRKYIDIKGLPLAASAGVSDQALQRDYDIVTHMLAGRSDILQTMVTNGTRLIIIGKDQRYTDMPEYLNAPNRDYLNERVRGTGGFGITSFGEENLLCLLTDRYDRESIAVHEFCHTIDAALSRMDPTWHGRLRQTYRDAMSKGLWKNTYAGSNQAEYWAEACQAYFDCGRANNWNHGPIARREQLKIYDPEVYELIKTTFNLSPAQDWRYHWLQKLPNVIPPPAKFKIDPYYTKFTWADEFLVIGRQASGEAMLKANDTICKMFAYRHDILKVLINDGVKLVVLGRNEKLADLPELRNTTDMNIDLTVRFMDYTPETKLLVVPEESVLGNPNDGYVGAYLEIREFAKALYAVCGTRPVDPNWNNRGHDVQQYELRVKRLDVQFDDKLKQLYDAAMSKGMWKDTSAVQNPTAYWAEGVLAYFDAAGQDGAPFKDTGRNGDFTDSPHPINTRELLKAYDPDLCALVNETMAYDGEVDWRYTPYWP
;
A
#
# COMPACT_ATOMS: atom_id res chain seq x y z
N MET A 1 -17.94 -10.04 63.05
CA MET A 1 -18.72 -9.01 63.77
C MET A 1 -17.88 -7.75 63.74
N ILE A 2 -18.24 -6.66 63.05
CA ILE A 2 -19.35 -5.76 63.37
C ILE A 2 -19.77 -5.01 62.07
N LYS A 3 -21.06 -5.14 61.76
CA LYS A 3 -22.04 -4.22 61.14
C LYS A 3 -21.69 -3.31 59.95
N ASN A 4 -22.36 -3.64 58.85
CA ASN A 4 -22.95 -2.79 57.80
C ASN A 4 -23.31 -1.35 58.22
N LEU A 5 -23.03 -0.40 57.32
CA LEU A 5 -23.86 0.77 57.13
C LEU A 5 -24.15 0.97 55.62
N ASN A 6 -25.38 0.62 55.24
CA ASN A 6 -26.01 1.04 53.99
C ASN A 6 -26.43 2.50 54.14
N MET A 7 -26.02 3.38 53.21
CA MET A 7 -26.70 4.66 53.01
C MET A 7 -27.06 4.86 51.53
N LYS A 8 -28.37 5.00 51.33
CA LYS A 8 -29.08 5.29 50.09
C LYS A 8 -28.66 6.66 49.55
N PHE A 9 -28.30 6.74 48.27
CA PHE A 9 -28.26 8.03 47.56
C PHE A 9 -29.63 8.31 46.95
N GLY A 10 -30.31 9.32 47.50
CA GLY A 10 -31.48 9.96 46.93
C GLY A 10 -31.05 10.97 45.85
N LYS A 11 -31.83 10.99 44.77
CA LYS A 11 -31.70 11.85 43.60
C LYS A 11 -31.68 13.34 43.97
N GLN A 12 -30.68 14.08 43.49
CA GLN A 12 -30.80 15.37 42.80
C GLN A 12 -29.40 15.97 42.51
N ALA A 13 -29.28 16.65 41.35
CA ALA A 13 -28.15 17.43 40.84
C ALA A 13 -27.06 16.70 40.03
N ILE A 14 -27.37 16.38 38.76
CA ILE A 14 -26.42 16.49 37.64
C ILE A 14 -27.17 17.08 36.43
N THR A 15 -27.18 18.41 36.34
CA THR A 15 -27.51 19.15 35.12
C THR A 15 -26.54 20.32 35.04
N ALA A 16 -25.46 20.18 34.27
CA ALA A 16 -24.73 21.26 33.57
C ALA A 16 -23.31 20.82 33.16
N VAL A 17 -23.17 20.05 32.07
CA VAL A 17 -22.02 20.14 31.14
C VAL A 17 -22.44 19.56 29.78
N VAL A 18 -23.17 20.31 28.95
CA VAL A 18 -23.38 19.99 27.51
C VAL A 18 -23.28 21.22 26.58
N LEU A 19 -23.07 22.44 27.08
CA LEU A 19 -23.00 23.63 26.21
C LEU A 19 -21.72 24.44 26.43
N ALA A 20 -20.59 23.93 25.90
CA ALA A 20 -19.37 24.71 25.67
C ALA A 20 -18.41 24.07 24.64
N PHE A 21 -18.91 23.39 23.60
CA PHE A 21 -18.08 22.87 22.49
C PHE A 21 -18.56 23.32 21.09
N LEU A 22 -19.22 24.47 21.01
CA LEU A 22 -19.63 25.11 19.75
C LEU A 22 -19.30 26.60 19.79
N ALA A 23 -17.99 26.93 19.76
CA ALA A 23 -17.47 28.24 19.32
C ALA A 23 -15.93 28.25 19.41
N LEU A 24 -15.24 27.57 18.49
CA LEU A 24 -13.84 27.87 18.13
C LEU A 24 -13.50 27.24 16.76
N GLY A 25 -14.42 27.43 15.81
CA GLY A 25 -14.19 27.19 14.38
C GLY A 25 -13.61 28.45 13.75
N CYS A 26 -12.30 28.63 13.87
CA CYS A 26 -11.38 29.43 13.04
C CYS A 26 -10.08 29.60 13.84
N ARG A 27 -9.29 28.53 13.94
CA ARG A 27 -7.86 28.67 14.21
C ARG A 27 -7.17 28.58 12.87
N THR A 28 -6.78 29.74 12.36
CA THR A 28 -5.68 29.86 11.40
C THR A 28 -4.53 28.98 11.88
N TYR A 29 -4.03 28.10 11.01
CA TYR A 29 -2.80 27.34 11.25
C TYR A 29 -1.74 28.32 11.78
N PRO A 30 -1.09 28.06 12.94
CA PRO A 30 0.09 28.82 13.27
C PRO A 30 1.12 28.52 12.19
N GLU A 31 1.48 29.55 11.41
CA GLU A 31 2.70 29.52 10.60
C GLU A 31 3.85 29.07 11.51
N HIS A 32 4.45 27.93 11.17
CA HIS A 32 5.64 27.49 11.87
C HIS A 32 6.74 28.54 11.64
N PRO A 33 7.41 29.02 12.71
CA PRO A 33 8.54 29.90 12.54
C PRO A 33 9.61 29.14 11.75
N GLN A 34 9.94 29.69 10.58
CA GLN A 34 11.01 29.27 9.70
C GLN A 34 12.30 29.14 10.53
N SER A 35 12.69 27.90 10.83
CA SER A 35 13.88 27.58 11.62
C SER A 35 15.14 27.87 10.80
N ALA A 36 16.05 28.61 11.42
CA ALA A 36 17.46 28.86 11.12
C ALA A 36 18.01 28.46 9.73
N ALA A 37 18.26 29.49 8.90
CA ALA A 37 19.19 29.52 7.76
C ALA A 37 19.39 28.19 7.00
N SER A 38 18.44 27.84 6.15
CA SER A 38 18.66 26.88 5.07
C SER A 38 19.80 27.37 4.20
N GLU A 39 20.88 26.59 4.07
CA GLU A 39 21.78 26.73 2.93
C GLU A 39 20.89 26.71 1.67
N GLU A 40 21.02 27.73 0.82
CA GLU A 40 20.20 27.88 -0.37
C GLU A 40 20.40 26.63 -1.24
N THR A 41 19.31 25.92 -1.57
CA THR A 41 19.40 24.66 -2.33
C THR A 41 20.16 24.91 -3.64
N PRO A 42 21.22 24.15 -3.95
CA PRO A 42 22.05 24.41 -5.13
C PRO A 42 21.24 24.40 -6.43
N GLN A 43 21.65 25.27 -7.36
CA GLN A 43 21.12 25.25 -8.72
C GLN A 43 21.62 24.02 -9.47
N VAL A 44 20.76 23.43 -10.30
CA VAL A 44 21.13 22.30 -11.15
C VAL A 44 22.05 22.78 -12.27
N THR A 45 23.16 22.07 -12.46
CA THR A 45 24.18 22.37 -13.47
C THR A 45 24.43 21.16 -14.38
N ALA A 46 25.28 21.30 -15.39
CA ALA A 46 25.80 20.15 -16.13
C ALA A 46 26.90 19.43 -15.32
N PRO A 47 27.01 18.09 -15.38
CA PRO A 47 28.05 17.38 -14.64
C PRO A 47 29.45 17.82 -15.07
N PRO A 48 30.36 18.15 -14.14
CA PRO A 48 31.74 18.51 -14.45
C PRO A 48 32.52 17.28 -14.95
N GLU A 49 33.62 17.48 -15.68
CA GLU A 49 34.43 16.35 -16.19
C GLU A 49 34.98 15.46 -15.05
N ALA A 50 35.25 16.05 -13.88
CA ALA A 50 35.67 15.33 -12.68
C ALA A 50 34.64 14.27 -12.22
N PHE A 51 33.34 14.46 -12.46
CA PHE A 51 32.31 13.46 -12.18
C PHE A 51 32.54 12.19 -13.01
N PHE A 52 32.78 12.34 -14.32
CA PHE A 52 32.97 11.21 -15.23
C PHE A 52 34.30 10.46 -15.03
N ALA A 53 35.30 11.11 -14.44
CA ALA A 53 36.59 10.48 -14.12
C ALA A 53 36.44 9.30 -13.15
N HIS A 54 35.45 9.35 -12.24
CA HIS A 54 35.18 8.32 -11.23
C HIS A 54 34.31 7.16 -11.74
N ILE A 55 33.77 7.28 -12.95
CA ILE A 55 33.00 6.22 -13.60
C ILE A 55 33.95 5.22 -14.25
N ARG A 56 33.61 3.93 -14.14
CA ARG A 56 34.37 2.82 -14.77
C ARG A 56 34.56 3.11 -16.24
N GLU A 57 35.78 2.88 -16.74
CA GLU A 57 36.16 3.24 -18.11
C GLU A 57 35.17 2.72 -19.17
N ARG A 58 34.75 1.46 -19.04
CA ARG A 58 33.77 0.83 -19.95
C ARG A 58 32.39 1.51 -19.99
N ASP A 59 31.99 2.19 -18.91
CA ASP A 59 30.67 2.79 -18.74
C ASP A 59 30.71 4.32 -18.94
N ARG A 60 31.91 4.92 -19.02
CA ARG A 60 32.14 6.38 -19.02
C ARG A 60 31.52 7.10 -20.21
N ASP A 61 31.65 6.55 -21.42
CA ASP A 61 31.10 7.18 -22.62
C ASP A 61 29.57 7.11 -22.65
N ALA A 62 28.99 6.03 -22.12
CA ALA A 62 27.54 5.94 -21.93
C ALA A 62 27.08 6.99 -20.90
N ALA A 63 27.80 7.10 -19.78
CA ALA A 63 27.51 8.10 -18.75
C ALA A 63 27.60 9.55 -19.27
N ARG A 64 28.62 9.91 -20.06
CA ARG A 64 28.74 11.25 -20.68
C ARG A 64 27.61 11.57 -21.65
N LYS A 65 27.02 10.56 -22.28
CA LYS A 65 25.86 10.73 -23.17
C LYS A 65 24.55 10.86 -22.38
N PHE A 66 24.46 10.15 -21.26
CA PHE A 66 23.26 10.00 -20.46
C PHE A 66 23.05 11.13 -19.44
N TYR A 67 24.06 11.41 -18.61
CA TYR A 67 23.95 12.40 -17.53
C TYR A 67 24.07 13.83 -18.06
N ARG A 68 23.10 14.67 -17.65
CA ARG A 68 22.98 16.06 -18.11
C ARG A 68 22.69 17.04 -16.98
N LYS A 69 22.29 16.55 -15.82
CA LYS A 69 21.95 17.34 -14.63
C LYS A 69 22.81 16.92 -13.45
N TYR A 70 23.21 17.88 -12.63
CA TYR A 70 24.17 17.69 -11.55
C TYR A 70 23.93 18.66 -10.38
N ILE A 71 24.07 18.14 -9.16
CA ILE A 71 24.24 18.90 -7.92
C ILE A 71 25.44 18.32 -7.16
N ASP A 72 26.25 19.20 -6.56
CA ASP A 72 27.29 18.80 -5.59
C ASP A 72 26.74 18.91 -4.16
N ILE A 73 26.63 17.79 -3.46
CA ILE A 73 26.17 17.75 -2.06
C ILE A 73 27.38 17.71 -1.14
N LYS A 74 28.06 18.86 -0.97
CA LYS A 74 29.28 18.99 -0.14
C LYS A 74 30.34 17.94 -0.51
N GLY A 75 30.60 17.79 -1.81
CA GLY A 75 31.53 16.83 -2.40
C GLY A 75 30.91 15.48 -2.75
N LEU A 76 29.68 15.17 -2.36
CA LEU A 76 28.96 13.97 -2.79
C LEU A 76 28.25 14.26 -4.13
N PRO A 77 28.65 13.60 -5.24
CA PRO A 77 28.08 13.88 -6.56
C PRO A 77 26.66 13.34 -6.68
N LEU A 78 25.72 14.16 -7.16
CA LEU A 78 24.36 13.76 -7.54
C LEU A 78 24.12 14.05 -9.03
N ALA A 79 23.75 13.04 -9.81
CA ALA A 79 23.55 13.19 -11.25
C ALA A 79 22.24 12.59 -11.77
N ALA A 80 21.70 13.17 -12.84
CA ALA A 80 20.50 12.67 -13.50
C ALA A 80 20.53 12.91 -15.02
N SER A 81 19.64 12.23 -15.73
CA SER A 81 19.42 12.46 -17.16
C SER A 81 18.71 13.81 -17.40
N ALA A 82 18.68 14.28 -18.65
CA ALA A 82 17.98 15.51 -19.01
C ALA A 82 16.45 15.46 -18.74
N GLY A 83 15.86 14.26 -18.76
CA GLY A 83 14.41 14.07 -18.59
C GLY A 83 13.92 14.17 -17.14
N VAL A 84 14.83 14.11 -16.17
CA VAL A 84 14.51 14.20 -14.73
C VAL A 84 14.27 15.66 -14.35
N SER A 85 13.26 15.96 -13.53
CA SER A 85 12.98 17.29 -13.01
C SER A 85 14.12 17.83 -12.14
N ASP A 86 14.45 19.13 -12.27
CA ASP A 86 15.43 19.79 -11.38
C ASP A 86 15.00 19.70 -9.92
N GLN A 87 13.68 19.76 -9.68
CA GLN A 87 13.10 19.62 -8.34
C GLN A 87 13.42 18.27 -7.71
N ALA A 88 13.62 17.20 -8.49
CA ALA A 88 13.99 15.90 -7.95
C ALA A 88 15.42 15.91 -7.40
N LEU A 89 16.37 16.56 -8.09
CA LEU A 89 17.74 16.70 -7.60
C LEU A 89 17.79 17.58 -6.34
N GLN A 90 17.03 18.67 -6.35
CA GLN A 90 16.92 19.57 -5.19
C GLN A 90 16.29 18.87 -4.00
N ARG A 91 15.27 18.04 -4.24
CA ARG A 91 14.62 17.25 -3.19
C ARG A 91 15.56 16.22 -2.57
N ASP A 92 16.37 15.57 -3.40
CA ASP A 92 17.39 14.61 -2.93
C ASP A 92 18.49 15.33 -2.11
N TYR A 93 18.96 16.49 -2.57
CA TYR A 93 19.84 17.37 -1.79
C TYR A 93 19.26 17.67 -0.40
N ASP A 94 17.99 18.08 -0.34
CA ASP A 94 17.33 18.39 0.92
C ASP A 94 17.27 17.15 1.84
N ILE A 95 16.86 15.98 1.33
CA ILE A 95 16.77 14.75 2.14
C ILE A 95 18.15 14.38 2.70
N VAL A 96 19.17 14.30 1.86
CA VAL A 96 20.52 13.89 2.25
C VAL A 96 21.12 14.83 3.29
N THR A 97 21.04 16.13 3.05
CA THR A 97 21.65 17.14 3.93
C THR A 97 20.97 17.21 5.29
N HIS A 98 19.65 17.04 5.36
CA HIS A 98 18.93 17.04 6.62
C HIS A 98 19.15 15.74 7.41
N MET A 99 19.12 14.58 6.75
CA MET A 99 19.42 13.30 7.41
C MET A 99 20.80 13.31 8.06
N LEU A 100 21.81 13.90 7.42
CA LEU A 100 23.19 13.94 7.93
C LEU A 100 23.59 15.26 8.60
N ALA A 101 22.64 16.12 8.97
CA ALA A 101 22.94 17.44 9.55
C ALA A 101 23.81 17.36 10.82
N GLY A 102 23.66 16.31 11.62
CA GLY A 102 24.48 16.04 12.82
C GLY A 102 25.73 15.20 12.57
N ARG A 103 25.96 14.71 11.34
CA ARG A 103 26.94 13.66 11.00
C ARG A 103 27.64 13.93 9.65
N SER A 104 28.27 15.09 9.51
CA SER A 104 29.07 15.43 8.31
C SER A 104 30.25 14.48 8.09
N ASP A 105 30.72 13.81 9.14
CA ASP A 105 31.74 12.76 9.10
C ASP A 105 31.30 11.52 8.29
N ILE A 106 30.02 11.15 8.36
CA ILE A 106 29.44 10.08 7.53
C ILE A 106 29.45 10.51 6.06
N LEU A 107 29.00 11.73 5.76
CA LEU A 107 28.97 12.26 4.39
C LEU A 107 30.40 12.29 3.81
N GLN A 108 31.38 12.78 4.57
CA GLN A 108 32.78 12.80 4.14
C GLN A 108 33.34 11.39 3.91
N THR A 109 32.89 10.40 4.70
CA THR A 109 33.26 9.00 4.49
C THR A 109 32.72 8.48 3.16
N MET A 110 31.49 8.84 2.77
CA MET A 110 30.94 8.51 1.44
C MET A 110 31.74 9.15 0.32
N VAL A 111 32.07 10.44 0.44
CA VAL A 111 32.90 11.18 -0.54
C VAL A 111 34.27 10.51 -0.72
N THR A 112 34.95 10.20 0.39
CA THR A 112 36.28 9.57 0.37
C THR A 112 36.26 8.17 -0.26
N ASN A 113 35.12 7.45 -0.18
CA ASN A 113 34.94 6.14 -0.80
C ASN A 113 34.40 6.23 -2.25
N GLY A 114 34.27 7.43 -2.81
CA GLY A 114 33.82 7.63 -4.19
C GLY A 114 32.35 7.25 -4.42
N THR A 115 31.51 7.33 -3.39
CA THR A 115 30.06 7.19 -3.56
C THR A 115 29.51 8.30 -4.44
N ARG A 116 28.51 7.98 -5.27
CA ARG A 116 27.70 8.95 -6.00
C ARG A 116 26.22 8.60 -5.94
N LEU A 117 25.38 9.61 -6.03
CA LEU A 117 23.94 9.49 -6.10
C LEU A 117 23.47 9.67 -7.54
N ILE A 118 22.46 8.91 -7.95
CA ILE A 118 21.83 9.04 -9.26
C ILE A 118 20.30 8.99 -9.16
N ILE A 119 19.60 9.71 -10.03
CA ILE A 119 18.13 9.64 -10.10
C ILE A 119 17.69 8.86 -11.32
N ILE A 120 16.85 7.85 -11.09
CA ILE A 120 16.14 7.11 -12.13
C ILE A 120 14.88 7.89 -12.45
N GLY A 121 14.77 8.42 -13.68
CA GLY A 121 13.60 9.19 -14.09
C GLY A 121 12.30 8.38 -14.06
N LYS A 122 11.17 9.06 -13.92
CA LYS A 122 9.83 8.43 -13.80
C LYS A 122 9.40 7.60 -15.01
N ASP A 123 9.98 7.91 -16.18
CA ASP A 123 9.77 7.21 -17.45
C ASP A 123 10.98 6.33 -17.84
N GLN A 124 11.95 6.18 -16.94
CA GLN A 124 13.15 5.37 -17.12
C GLN A 124 13.06 4.09 -16.29
N ARG A 125 13.74 3.04 -16.73
CA ARG A 125 13.88 1.78 -16.01
C ARG A 125 15.23 1.74 -15.27
N TYR A 126 15.32 0.87 -14.25
CA TYR A 126 16.57 0.68 -13.50
C TYR A 126 17.75 0.39 -14.45
N THR A 127 17.55 -0.53 -15.39
CA THR A 127 18.59 -0.97 -16.33
C THR A 127 18.82 -0.03 -17.52
N ASP A 128 18.23 1.18 -17.50
CA ASP A 128 18.56 2.27 -18.41
C ASP A 128 19.72 3.13 -17.88
N MET A 129 20.04 3.02 -16.59
CA MET A 129 21.18 3.74 -16.01
C MET A 129 22.49 3.16 -16.55
N PRO A 130 23.50 3.99 -16.90
CA PRO A 130 24.80 3.54 -17.38
C PRO A 130 25.44 2.45 -16.50
N GLU A 131 25.29 2.58 -15.19
CA GLU A 131 25.79 1.68 -14.15
C GLU A 131 25.17 0.28 -14.20
N TYR A 132 23.95 0.16 -14.69
CA TYR A 132 23.10 -1.03 -14.57
C TYR A 132 22.77 -1.67 -15.92
N LEU A 133 23.38 -1.20 -17.02
CA LEU A 133 23.15 -1.70 -18.39
C LEU A 133 23.31 -3.23 -18.51
N ASN A 134 24.26 -3.80 -17.78
CA ASN A 134 24.60 -5.23 -17.84
C ASN A 134 24.06 -6.03 -16.65
N ALA A 135 23.11 -5.50 -15.89
CA ALA A 135 22.53 -6.22 -14.77
C ALA A 135 21.79 -7.48 -15.27
N PRO A 136 21.98 -8.65 -14.60
CA PRO A 136 21.25 -9.87 -14.96
C PRO A 136 19.75 -9.71 -14.68
N ASN A 137 18.91 -10.53 -15.32
CA ASN A 137 17.46 -10.56 -15.09
C ASN A 137 16.81 -9.17 -15.19
N ARG A 138 17.07 -8.47 -16.31
CA ARG A 138 16.61 -7.08 -16.53
C ARG A 138 15.12 -6.89 -16.28
N ASP A 139 14.28 -7.84 -16.72
CA ASP A 139 12.84 -7.73 -16.56
C ASP A 139 12.43 -7.78 -15.08
N TYR A 140 12.97 -8.73 -14.31
CA TYR A 140 12.78 -8.82 -12.87
C TYR A 140 13.22 -7.53 -12.15
N LEU A 141 14.40 -7.01 -12.49
CA LEU A 141 14.92 -5.78 -11.88
C LEU A 141 14.07 -4.56 -12.24
N ASN A 142 13.71 -4.40 -13.51
CA ASN A 142 12.90 -3.27 -13.97
C ASN A 142 11.47 -3.32 -13.40
N GLU A 143 10.94 -4.52 -13.13
CA GLU A 143 9.64 -4.69 -12.49
C GLU A 143 9.64 -4.17 -11.05
N ARG A 144 10.75 -4.22 -10.30
CA ARG A 144 10.76 -3.88 -8.88
C ARG A 144 11.60 -2.65 -8.54
N VAL A 145 12.83 -2.56 -9.04
CA VAL A 145 13.84 -1.67 -8.48
C VAL A 145 13.59 -0.23 -8.92
N ARG A 146 13.35 0.63 -7.94
CA ARG A 146 13.31 2.09 -8.10
C ARG A 146 14.36 2.80 -7.25
N GLY A 147 15.24 2.04 -6.60
CA GLY A 147 16.40 2.56 -5.91
C GLY A 147 17.30 1.43 -5.43
N THR A 148 18.54 1.77 -5.12
CA THR A 148 19.51 0.84 -4.51
C THR A 148 20.48 1.64 -3.66
N GLY A 149 20.83 1.14 -2.49
CA GLY A 149 21.78 1.76 -1.59
C GLY A 149 23.08 0.98 -1.39
N GLY A 150 24.10 1.69 -0.87
CA GLY A 150 25.41 1.14 -0.56
C GLY A 150 26.55 1.97 -1.13
N PHE A 151 27.79 1.50 -0.96
CA PHE A 151 28.94 2.20 -1.53
C PHE A 151 28.99 2.16 -3.05
N GLY A 152 29.62 3.18 -3.62
CA GLY A 152 29.81 3.31 -5.06
C GLY A 152 28.67 4.07 -5.71
N ILE A 153 27.49 3.47 -5.81
CA ILE A 153 26.32 4.10 -6.45
C ILE A 153 25.07 3.88 -5.60
N THR A 154 24.42 4.98 -5.24
CA THR A 154 23.09 4.98 -4.65
C THR A 154 22.10 5.58 -5.66
N SER A 155 20.92 4.98 -5.81
CA SER A 155 19.93 5.44 -6.78
C SER A 155 18.55 5.62 -6.18
N PHE A 156 17.79 6.59 -6.70
CA PHE A 156 16.43 6.93 -6.25
C PHE A 156 15.48 7.15 -7.43
N GLY A 157 14.21 6.80 -7.27
CA GLY A 157 13.16 7.02 -8.26
C GLY A 157 12.65 8.46 -8.20
N GLU A 158 12.63 9.14 -9.36
CA GLU A 158 12.11 10.50 -9.48
C GLU A 158 10.66 10.62 -8.98
N GLU A 159 9.81 9.64 -9.32
CA GLU A 159 8.41 9.64 -8.92
C GLU A 159 8.22 9.55 -7.40
N ASN A 160 9.12 8.85 -6.69
CA ASN A 160 9.10 8.77 -5.23
C ASN A 160 9.60 10.06 -4.59
N LEU A 161 10.72 10.61 -5.09
CA LEU A 161 11.25 11.91 -4.64
C LEU A 161 10.20 13.01 -4.77
N LEU A 162 9.45 13.03 -5.88
CA LEU A 162 8.44 14.05 -6.15
C LEU A 162 7.04 13.71 -5.61
N CYS A 163 6.89 12.58 -4.92
CA CYS A 163 5.61 12.08 -4.41
C CYS A 163 4.53 12.05 -5.50
N LEU A 164 4.84 11.59 -6.71
CA LEU A 164 3.88 11.51 -7.81
C LEU A 164 2.88 10.39 -7.55
N LEU A 165 1.61 10.57 -7.92
CA LEU A 165 0.59 9.51 -7.81
C LEU A 165 1.02 8.20 -8.51
N THR A 166 1.79 8.30 -9.59
CA THR A 166 2.25 7.11 -10.32
C THR A 166 3.51 6.47 -9.74
N ASP A 167 3.79 6.71 -8.46
CA ASP A 167 4.78 5.98 -7.68
C ASP A 167 4.18 4.67 -7.16
N ARG A 168 4.97 3.59 -7.22
CA ARG A 168 4.59 2.27 -6.68
C ARG A 168 4.82 2.17 -5.17
N TYR A 169 5.66 3.07 -4.66
CA TYR A 169 6.08 3.17 -3.27
C TYR A 169 5.52 4.46 -2.63
N ASP A 170 4.29 4.84 -3.03
CA ASP A 170 3.63 6.11 -2.74
C ASP A 170 3.36 6.41 -1.25
N ARG A 171 3.63 5.44 -0.37
CA ARG A 171 3.44 5.50 1.09
C ARG A 171 4.74 5.42 1.87
N GLU A 172 5.88 5.39 1.20
CA GLU A 172 7.20 5.36 1.82
C GLU A 172 8.22 6.22 1.06
N SER A 173 9.37 6.50 1.67
CA SER A 173 10.48 7.13 0.96
C SER A 173 11.56 6.10 0.63
N ILE A 174 11.67 5.75 -0.66
CA ILE A 174 12.77 4.95 -1.20
C ILE A 174 14.09 5.72 -1.04
N ALA A 175 14.08 7.05 -1.19
CA ALA A 175 15.27 7.86 -0.96
C ALA A 175 15.83 7.70 0.46
N VAL A 176 14.99 7.79 1.49
CA VAL A 176 15.42 7.56 2.88
C VAL A 176 15.90 6.13 3.09
N HIS A 177 15.17 5.14 2.57
CA HIS A 177 15.53 3.72 2.70
C HIS A 177 16.92 3.41 2.13
N GLU A 178 17.11 3.72 0.84
CA GLU A 178 18.34 3.40 0.12
C GLU A 178 19.52 4.25 0.59
N PHE A 179 19.26 5.49 1.01
CA PHE A 179 20.30 6.29 1.63
C PHE A 179 20.71 5.73 3.00
N CYS A 180 19.80 5.14 3.76
CA CYS A 180 20.15 4.45 5.00
C CYS A 180 21.05 3.23 4.79
N HIS A 181 20.89 2.44 3.71
CA HIS A 181 21.89 1.43 3.34
C HIS A 181 23.26 2.03 3.00
N THR A 182 23.26 3.21 2.37
CA THR A 182 24.49 3.95 2.07
C THR A 182 25.17 4.44 3.36
N ILE A 183 24.38 4.91 4.33
CA ILE A 183 24.85 5.30 5.67
C ILE A 183 25.39 4.09 6.44
N ASP A 184 24.70 2.96 6.42
CA ASP A 184 25.14 1.70 7.01
C ASP A 184 26.53 1.31 6.46
N ALA A 185 26.69 1.34 5.14
CA ALA A 185 27.97 1.11 4.49
C ALA A 185 29.05 2.10 4.96
N ALA A 186 28.75 3.40 5.01
CA ALA A 186 29.66 4.44 5.50
C ALA A 186 30.11 4.19 6.96
N LEU A 187 29.15 3.92 7.85
CA LEU A 187 29.40 3.60 9.24
C LEU A 187 30.31 2.38 9.39
N SER A 188 30.11 1.35 8.56
CA SER A 188 30.96 0.14 8.58
C SER A 188 32.44 0.41 8.27
N ARG A 189 32.77 1.52 7.58
CA ARG A 189 34.16 1.90 7.28
C ARG A 189 34.80 2.73 8.37
N MET A 190 34.02 3.58 9.02
CA MET A 190 34.55 4.52 10.01
C MET A 190 34.45 4.02 11.45
N ASP A 191 33.53 3.09 11.72
CA ASP A 191 33.32 2.49 13.04
C ASP A 191 33.30 0.95 12.94
N PRO A 192 34.37 0.26 13.37
CA PRO A 192 34.44 -1.20 13.32
C PRO A 192 33.43 -1.89 14.25
N THR A 193 32.83 -1.18 15.21
CA THR A 193 31.83 -1.72 16.13
C THR A 193 30.40 -1.66 15.59
N TRP A 194 30.16 -0.86 14.54
CA TRP A 194 28.83 -0.55 14.01
C TRP A 194 28.00 -1.80 13.70
N HIS A 195 28.52 -2.69 12.84
CA HIS A 195 27.83 -3.94 12.51
C HIS A 195 27.64 -4.88 13.70
N GLY A 196 28.47 -4.77 14.74
CA GLY A 196 28.28 -5.51 15.98
C GLY A 196 27.04 -5.03 16.75
N ARG A 197 26.92 -3.70 16.90
CA ARG A 197 25.75 -3.06 17.54
C ARG A 197 24.46 -3.34 16.78
N LEU A 198 24.45 -3.06 15.47
CA LEU A 198 23.27 -3.28 14.63
C LEU A 198 22.81 -4.74 14.63
N ARG A 199 23.74 -5.69 14.49
CA ARG A 199 23.42 -7.12 14.52
C ARG A 199 22.85 -7.56 15.86
N GLN A 200 23.37 -7.04 16.96
CA GLN A 200 22.86 -7.36 18.30
C GLN A 200 21.43 -6.83 18.46
N THR A 201 21.19 -5.55 18.13
CA THR A 201 19.86 -4.93 18.17
C THR A 201 18.85 -5.71 17.31
N TYR A 202 19.23 -6.06 16.08
CA TYR A 202 18.40 -6.89 15.19
C TYR A 202 18.05 -8.24 15.81
N ARG A 203 19.03 -8.97 16.35
CA ARG A 203 18.81 -10.29 16.97
C ARG A 203 17.88 -10.18 18.18
N ASP A 204 18.05 -9.15 19.01
CA ASP A 204 17.21 -8.93 20.18
C ASP A 204 15.76 -8.64 19.76
N ALA A 205 15.56 -7.81 18.73
CA ALA A 205 14.24 -7.55 18.18
C ALA A 205 13.57 -8.81 17.61
N MET A 206 14.29 -9.61 16.82
CA MET A 206 13.77 -10.88 16.30
C MET A 206 13.45 -11.88 17.41
N SER A 207 14.25 -11.91 18.49
CA SER A 207 14.02 -12.80 19.64
C SER A 207 12.72 -12.47 20.40
N LYS A 208 12.30 -11.20 20.35
CA LYS A 208 11.03 -10.72 20.91
C LYS A 208 9.84 -10.92 19.96
N GLY A 209 10.06 -11.45 18.75
CA GLY A 209 9.04 -11.60 17.73
C GLY A 209 8.63 -10.28 17.05
N LEU A 210 9.40 -9.21 17.22
CA LEU A 210 9.20 -7.96 16.49
C LEU A 210 9.51 -8.18 15.01
N TRP A 211 8.88 -7.39 14.13
CA TRP A 211 9.10 -7.41 12.67
C TRP A 211 8.90 -8.78 12.02
N LYS A 212 8.16 -9.67 12.70
CA LYS A 212 7.84 -10.99 12.17
C LYS A 212 7.08 -10.84 10.84
N ASN A 213 7.49 -11.62 9.84
CA ASN A 213 6.93 -11.61 8.49
C ASN A 213 7.05 -10.27 7.73
N THR A 214 7.78 -9.28 8.23
CA THR A 214 7.98 -8.01 7.52
C THR A 214 9.28 -8.03 6.69
N TYR A 215 9.45 -7.02 5.83
CA TYR A 215 10.66 -6.79 5.07
C TYR A 215 11.83 -6.43 5.99
N ALA A 216 11.59 -5.59 7.01
CA ALA A 216 12.53 -5.29 8.08
C ALA A 216 13.03 -6.55 8.82
N GLY A 217 12.18 -7.57 8.98
CA GLY A 217 12.55 -8.83 9.62
C GLY A 217 13.37 -9.79 8.73
N SER A 218 13.63 -9.44 7.47
CA SER A 218 14.32 -10.33 6.53
C SER A 218 15.83 -10.41 6.78
N ASN A 219 16.46 -9.28 7.11
CA ASN A 219 17.88 -9.21 7.45
C ASN A 219 18.22 -7.88 8.18
N GLN A 220 19.42 -7.81 8.75
CA GLN A 220 19.87 -6.66 9.55
C GLN A 220 19.94 -5.32 8.79
N ALA A 221 20.15 -5.34 7.47
CA ALA A 221 20.28 -4.12 6.68
C ALA A 221 18.90 -3.51 6.38
N GLU A 222 17.93 -4.35 6.01
CA GLU A 222 16.52 -3.92 5.84
C GLU A 222 15.93 -3.47 7.16
N TYR A 223 16.24 -4.17 8.25
CA TYR A 223 15.86 -3.75 9.60
C TYR A 223 16.29 -2.33 9.91
N TRP A 224 17.53 -1.97 9.57
CA TRP A 224 18.04 -0.61 9.74
C TRP A 224 17.31 0.40 8.85
N ALA A 225 17.17 0.11 7.56
CA ALA A 225 16.58 1.03 6.59
C ALA A 225 15.09 1.30 6.88
N GLU A 226 14.30 0.26 7.12
CA GLU A 226 12.87 0.33 7.46
C GLU A 226 12.62 1.06 8.79
N ALA A 227 13.43 0.75 9.81
CA ALA A 227 13.32 1.44 11.10
C ALA A 227 13.68 2.93 10.96
N CYS A 228 14.63 3.29 10.09
CA CYS A 228 14.92 4.69 9.79
C CYS A 228 13.79 5.40 9.05
N GLN A 229 13.13 4.73 8.08
CA GLN A 229 11.95 5.30 7.43
C GLN A 229 10.86 5.60 8.47
N ALA A 230 10.59 4.67 9.39
CA ALA A 230 9.68 4.92 10.51
C ALA A 230 10.16 6.08 11.39
N TYR A 231 11.45 6.13 11.73
CA TYR A 231 12.03 7.22 12.52
C TYR A 231 11.88 8.59 11.83
N PHE A 232 11.91 8.68 10.51
CA PHE A 232 11.71 9.93 9.77
C PHE A 232 10.26 10.17 9.32
N ASP A 233 9.28 9.38 9.81
CA ASP A 233 7.85 9.47 9.46
C ASP A 233 7.55 9.26 7.95
N CYS A 234 8.30 8.37 7.31
CA CYS A 234 8.13 8.00 5.91
C CYS A 234 8.16 6.48 5.67
N GLY A 235 7.78 5.69 6.67
CA GLY A 235 7.59 4.25 6.53
C GLY A 235 6.19 3.88 6.05
N ARG A 236 6.07 2.73 5.39
CA ARG A 236 4.79 2.10 5.04
C ARG A 236 4.37 1.13 6.14
N ALA A 237 3.06 0.98 6.36
CA ALA A 237 2.49 0.04 7.33
C ALA A 237 1.34 -0.78 6.73
N ASN A 238 1.03 -1.91 7.37
CA ASN A 238 -0.14 -2.76 7.15
C ASN A 238 -0.28 -3.28 5.70
N ASN A 239 0.73 -3.99 5.20
CA ASN A 239 0.61 -4.76 3.96
C ASN A 239 1.42 -6.06 4.04
N TRP A 240 1.44 -6.82 2.94
CA TRP A 240 2.03 -8.15 2.79
C TRP A 240 3.51 -8.29 3.25
N ASN A 241 4.26 -7.19 3.35
CA ASN A 241 5.61 -7.16 3.90
C ASN A 241 5.89 -6.02 4.89
N HIS A 242 4.92 -5.22 5.30
CA HIS A 242 5.13 -4.15 6.28
C HIS A 242 4.25 -4.37 7.51
N GLY A 243 4.86 -4.19 8.69
CA GLY A 243 4.20 -4.34 9.97
C GLY A 243 3.28 -3.16 10.32
N PRO A 244 2.85 -3.06 11.60
CA PRO A 244 1.83 -2.09 12.01
C PRO A 244 2.34 -0.66 12.23
N ILE A 245 3.65 -0.42 12.11
CA ILE A 245 4.27 0.86 12.43
C ILE A 245 4.88 1.54 11.20
N ALA A 246 4.81 2.86 11.18
CA ALA A 246 5.29 3.70 10.08
C ALA A 246 5.88 5.05 10.56
N ARG A 247 5.77 5.36 11.86
CA ARG A 247 6.12 6.68 12.43
C ARG A 247 7.02 6.57 13.64
N ARG A 248 7.76 7.65 13.93
CA ARG A 248 8.80 7.72 14.98
C ARG A 248 8.24 7.36 16.35
N GLU A 249 7.07 7.90 16.68
CA GLU A 249 6.44 7.66 17.98
C GLU A 249 5.97 6.21 18.14
N GLN A 250 5.54 5.57 17.03
CA GLN A 250 5.19 4.15 17.05
C GLN A 250 6.46 3.30 17.21
N LEU A 251 7.53 3.62 16.49
CA LEU A 251 8.82 2.94 16.58
C LEU A 251 9.38 2.97 18.01
N LYS A 252 9.32 4.13 18.66
CA LYS A 252 9.78 4.31 20.04
C LYS A 252 9.06 3.39 21.04
N ILE A 253 7.80 3.04 20.78
CA ILE A 253 7.02 2.14 21.63
C ILE A 253 7.24 0.68 21.23
N TYR A 254 7.29 0.41 19.92
CA TYR A 254 7.34 -0.93 19.35
C TYR A 254 8.73 -1.58 19.45
N ASP A 255 9.78 -0.83 19.12
CA ASP A 255 11.18 -1.27 19.14
C ASP A 255 12.07 -0.14 19.70
N PRO A 256 12.06 0.08 21.03
CA PRO A 256 12.81 1.17 21.65
C PRO A 256 14.33 1.04 21.48
N GLU A 257 14.85 -0.17 21.32
CA GLU A 257 16.29 -0.40 21.14
C GLU A 257 16.79 0.12 19.79
N VAL A 258 16.09 -0.17 18.68
CA VAL A 258 16.48 0.42 17.38
C VAL A 258 16.22 1.91 17.32
N TYR A 259 15.15 2.39 17.98
CA TYR A 259 14.90 3.83 18.10
C TYR A 259 16.10 4.56 18.72
N GLU A 260 16.64 4.06 19.84
CA GLU A 260 17.82 4.67 20.46
C GLU A 260 19.10 4.47 19.62
N LEU A 261 19.25 3.33 18.92
CA LEU A 261 20.36 3.14 17.97
C LEU A 261 20.33 4.19 16.85
N ILE A 262 19.17 4.43 16.24
CA ILE A 262 18.98 5.44 15.18
C ILE A 262 19.26 6.84 15.72
N LYS A 263 18.62 7.22 16.82
CA LYS A 263 18.75 8.54 17.44
C LYS A 263 20.20 8.87 17.80
N THR A 264 20.93 7.93 18.39
CA THR A 264 22.35 8.12 18.73
C THR A 264 23.25 8.14 17.50
N THR A 265 22.91 7.39 16.46
CA THR A 265 23.66 7.35 15.20
C THR A 265 23.55 8.66 14.44
N PHE A 266 22.34 9.18 14.24
CA PHE A 266 22.12 10.44 13.53
C PHE A 266 22.49 11.67 14.35
N ASN A 267 22.41 11.59 15.68
CA ASN A 267 22.87 12.63 16.61
C ASN A 267 22.38 14.04 16.25
N LEU A 268 21.13 14.16 15.80
CA LEU A 268 20.53 15.44 15.43
C LEU A 268 20.26 16.27 16.70
N SER A 269 20.70 17.52 16.72
CA SER A 269 20.29 18.47 17.76
C SER A 269 18.80 18.81 17.62
N PRO A 270 18.14 19.36 18.66
CA PRO A 270 16.74 19.79 18.54
C PRO A 270 16.47 20.77 17.40
N ALA A 271 17.45 21.61 17.04
CA ALA A 271 17.34 22.54 15.91
C ALA A 271 17.48 21.86 14.53
N GLN A 272 18.06 20.66 14.51
CA GLN A 272 18.26 19.82 13.31
C GLN A 272 17.28 18.65 13.26
N ASP A 273 16.32 18.58 14.20
CA ASP A 273 15.34 17.50 14.21
C ASP A 273 14.50 17.58 12.93
N TRP A 274 14.66 16.56 12.09
CA TRP A 274 14.06 16.51 10.78
C TRP A 274 13.06 15.37 10.71
N ARG A 275 11.96 15.61 10.00
CA ARG A 275 10.93 14.63 9.64
C ARG A 275 10.65 14.79 8.15
N TYR A 276 10.40 13.68 7.48
CA TYR A 276 10.11 13.67 6.06
C TYR A 276 8.84 14.47 5.79
N HIS A 277 8.92 15.45 4.88
CA HIS A 277 7.80 16.29 4.50
C HIS A 277 7.30 15.90 3.10
N TRP A 278 6.13 15.29 3.00
CA TRP A 278 5.51 14.93 1.73
C TRP A 278 5.21 16.17 0.87
N LEU A 279 5.62 16.16 -0.40
CA LEU A 279 5.40 17.29 -1.31
C LEU A 279 3.93 17.43 -1.73
N GLN A 280 3.15 16.36 -1.62
CA GLN A 280 1.73 16.34 -1.86
C GLN A 280 1.07 15.22 -1.06
N LYS A 281 -0.25 15.35 -0.83
CA LYS A 281 -1.04 14.28 -0.22
C LYS A 281 -1.23 13.16 -1.24
N LEU A 282 -0.98 11.92 -0.81
CA LEU A 282 -1.21 10.69 -1.56
C LEU A 282 -2.09 9.72 -0.75
N PRO A 283 -2.91 8.88 -1.43
CA PRO A 283 -3.25 8.99 -2.84
C PRO A 283 -4.04 10.27 -3.14
N ASN A 284 -4.08 10.68 -4.41
CA ASN A 284 -4.89 11.80 -4.90
C ASN A 284 -5.63 11.44 -6.21
N VAL A 285 -6.35 12.39 -6.80
CA VAL A 285 -7.10 12.21 -8.05
C VAL A 285 -6.58 13.20 -9.08
N ILE A 286 -6.11 12.69 -10.22
CA ILE A 286 -5.55 13.48 -11.32
C ILE A 286 -6.21 13.09 -12.64
N PRO A 287 -6.01 13.85 -13.74
CA PRO A 287 -6.32 13.36 -15.07
C PRO A 287 -5.51 12.10 -15.43
N PRO A 288 -6.06 11.13 -16.18
CA PRO A 288 -5.36 9.93 -16.59
C PRO A 288 -4.01 10.22 -17.26
N PRO A 289 -2.88 9.70 -16.72
CA PRO A 289 -1.59 9.87 -17.36
C PRO A 289 -1.52 9.15 -18.72
N ALA A 290 -0.92 9.80 -19.72
CA ALA A 290 -0.87 9.30 -21.10
C ALA A 290 -0.25 7.90 -21.24
N LYS A 291 0.69 7.54 -20.34
CA LYS A 291 1.37 6.23 -20.34
C LYS A 291 0.41 5.04 -20.20
N PHE A 292 -0.75 5.25 -19.57
CA PHE A 292 -1.76 4.21 -19.37
C PHE A 292 -2.72 4.05 -20.56
N LYS A 293 -2.67 4.92 -21.58
CA LYS A 293 -3.51 4.85 -22.79
C LYS A 293 -5.00 4.71 -22.48
N ILE A 294 -5.47 5.39 -21.43
CA ILE A 294 -6.86 5.39 -20.99
C ILE A 294 -7.70 6.21 -21.99
N ASP A 295 -8.91 5.75 -22.30
CA ASP A 295 -9.83 6.45 -23.22
C ASP A 295 -10.10 7.89 -22.73
N PRO A 296 -10.04 8.92 -23.61
CA PRO A 296 -10.28 10.32 -23.25
C PRO A 296 -11.64 10.62 -22.61
N TYR A 297 -12.61 9.69 -22.70
CA TYR A 297 -13.84 9.73 -21.93
C TYR A 297 -13.58 9.89 -20.42
N TYR A 298 -12.58 9.17 -19.90
CA TYR A 298 -12.23 9.22 -18.49
C TYR A 298 -11.36 10.44 -18.20
N THR A 299 -11.77 11.21 -17.20
CA THR A 299 -11.10 12.46 -16.80
C THR A 299 -10.54 12.43 -15.39
N LYS A 300 -10.77 11.34 -14.65
CA LYS A 300 -10.29 11.11 -13.29
C LYS A 300 -9.57 9.78 -13.20
N PHE A 301 -8.48 9.80 -12.46
CA PHE A 301 -7.58 8.67 -12.26
C PHE A 301 -7.04 8.70 -10.83
N THR A 302 -7.00 7.54 -10.20
CA THR A 302 -6.20 7.28 -9.01
C THR A 302 -5.58 5.88 -9.13
N TRP A 303 -4.48 5.64 -8.42
CA TRP A 303 -3.69 4.41 -8.54
C TRP A 303 -3.62 3.70 -7.20
N ALA A 304 -4.26 2.53 -7.10
CA ALA A 304 -4.44 1.82 -5.84
C ALA A 304 -3.51 0.60 -5.81
N ASP A 305 -2.31 0.75 -5.23
CA ASP A 305 -1.28 -0.29 -5.27
C ASP A 305 -1.07 -0.86 -6.68
N GLU A 306 -0.82 0.04 -7.64
CA GLU A 306 -0.69 -0.23 -9.07
C GLU A 306 -2.00 -0.57 -9.83
N PHE A 307 -3.13 -0.74 -9.13
CA PHE A 307 -4.43 -1.00 -9.77
C PHE A 307 -5.08 0.28 -10.32
N LEU A 308 -5.60 0.21 -11.54
CA LEU A 308 -6.20 1.37 -12.22
C LEU A 308 -7.63 1.61 -11.73
N VAL A 309 -7.86 2.78 -11.13
CA VAL A 309 -9.19 3.28 -10.78
C VAL A 309 -9.47 4.53 -11.61
N ILE A 310 -10.49 4.47 -12.44
CA ILE A 310 -10.83 5.52 -13.42
C ILE A 310 -12.29 5.96 -13.27
N GLY A 311 -12.56 7.20 -13.67
CA GLY A 311 -13.89 7.78 -13.64
C GLY A 311 -13.96 9.04 -14.49
N ARG A 312 -15.16 9.58 -14.63
CA ARG A 312 -15.38 10.86 -15.32
C ARG A 312 -16.12 11.84 -14.42
N GLN A 313 -17.36 11.55 -14.04
CA GLN A 313 -18.16 12.43 -13.19
C GLN A 313 -18.15 12.05 -11.70
N ALA A 314 -17.69 10.85 -11.35
CA ALA A 314 -17.56 10.41 -9.94
C ALA A 314 -16.81 11.43 -9.08
N SER A 315 -17.27 11.68 -7.86
CA SER A 315 -16.62 12.60 -6.91
C SER A 315 -15.16 12.19 -6.58
N GLY A 316 -14.33 13.15 -6.16
CA GLY A 316 -12.94 12.85 -5.79
C GLY A 316 -12.87 11.94 -4.55
N GLU A 317 -13.82 12.15 -3.64
CA GLU A 317 -14.06 11.36 -2.44
C GLU A 317 -14.36 9.90 -2.79
N ALA A 318 -15.25 9.64 -3.76
CA ALA A 318 -15.54 8.28 -4.21
C ALA A 318 -14.31 7.60 -4.83
N MET A 319 -13.56 8.32 -5.68
CA MET A 319 -12.33 7.79 -6.27
C MET A 319 -11.31 7.38 -5.20
N LEU A 320 -11.10 8.22 -4.18
CA LEU A 320 -10.16 7.93 -3.09
C LEU A 320 -10.66 6.85 -2.14
N LYS A 321 -11.97 6.77 -1.91
CA LYS A 321 -12.57 5.69 -1.11
C LYS A 321 -12.41 4.34 -1.81
N ALA A 322 -12.63 4.28 -3.12
CA ALA A 322 -12.37 3.07 -3.90
C ALA A 322 -10.89 2.64 -3.83
N ASN A 323 -9.97 3.60 -4.03
CA ASN A 323 -8.54 3.35 -3.85
C ASN A 323 -8.21 2.74 -2.47
N ASP A 324 -8.71 3.36 -1.41
CA ASP A 324 -8.50 2.90 -0.04
C ASP A 324 -9.06 1.48 0.19
N THR A 325 -10.26 1.18 -0.31
CA THR A 325 -10.85 -0.16 -0.24
C THR A 325 -9.96 -1.19 -0.94
N ILE A 326 -9.49 -0.92 -2.16
CA ILE A 326 -8.63 -1.86 -2.92
C ILE A 326 -7.33 -2.14 -2.15
N CYS A 327 -6.62 -1.08 -1.75
CA CYS A 327 -5.38 -1.19 -1.00
C CYS A 327 -5.57 -2.00 0.29
N LYS A 328 -6.70 -1.79 0.99
CA LYS A 328 -6.99 -2.52 2.21
C LYS A 328 -7.36 -3.96 1.93
N MET A 329 -8.35 -4.23 1.07
CA MET A 329 -8.82 -5.57 0.72
C MET A 329 -7.68 -6.49 0.26
N PHE A 330 -6.70 -5.96 -0.48
CA PHE A 330 -5.55 -6.72 -0.97
C PHE A 330 -4.26 -6.49 -0.19
N ALA A 331 -4.32 -5.87 1.00
CA ALA A 331 -3.14 -5.53 1.79
C ALA A 331 -2.17 -6.70 1.94
N TYR A 332 -2.69 -7.89 2.26
CA TYR A 332 -1.90 -9.13 2.45
C TYR A 332 -1.99 -10.11 1.28
N ARG A 333 -2.64 -9.72 0.18
CA ARG A 333 -2.83 -10.53 -1.04
C ARG A 333 -2.51 -9.74 -2.31
N HIS A 334 -1.39 -9.02 -2.28
CA HIS A 334 -0.94 -8.26 -3.44
C HIS A 334 -0.60 -9.19 -4.64
N ASP A 335 -0.29 -10.47 -4.40
CA ASP A 335 -0.20 -11.50 -5.44
C ASP A 335 -1.49 -11.63 -6.27
N ILE A 336 -2.66 -11.56 -5.63
CA ILE A 336 -3.95 -11.58 -6.34
C ILE A 336 -4.13 -10.27 -7.11
N LEU A 337 -3.86 -9.13 -6.48
CA LEU A 337 -4.02 -7.82 -7.12
C LEU A 337 -3.13 -7.71 -8.38
N LYS A 338 -1.88 -8.19 -8.31
CA LYS A 338 -0.96 -8.20 -9.46
C LYS A 338 -1.45 -9.07 -10.60
N VAL A 339 -2.14 -10.18 -10.31
CA VAL A 339 -2.72 -11.03 -11.35
C VAL A 339 -3.88 -10.29 -12.05
N LEU A 340 -4.73 -9.58 -11.29
CA LEU A 340 -5.77 -8.72 -11.87
C LEU A 340 -5.17 -7.59 -12.73
N ILE A 341 -4.11 -6.92 -12.24
CA ILE A 341 -3.39 -5.88 -12.98
C ILE A 341 -2.82 -6.43 -14.29
N ASN A 342 -2.16 -7.59 -14.22
CA ASN A 342 -1.52 -8.22 -15.38
C ASN A 342 -2.55 -8.75 -16.40
N ASP A 343 -3.73 -9.17 -15.95
CA ASP A 343 -4.84 -9.47 -16.85
C ASP A 343 -5.40 -8.19 -17.49
N GLY A 344 -5.14 -7.00 -16.94
CA GLY A 344 -5.61 -5.72 -17.45
C GLY A 344 -6.97 -5.30 -16.88
N VAL A 345 -7.36 -5.87 -15.73
CA VAL A 345 -8.57 -5.49 -15.02
C VAL A 345 -8.46 -4.05 -14.53
N LYS A 346 -9.55 -3.29 -14.65
CA LYS A 346 -9.64 -1.92 -14.14
C LYS A 346 -11.00 -1.67 -13.49
N LEU A 347 -11.03 -0.74 -12.53
CA LEU A 347 -12.26 -0.30 -11.87
C LEU A 347 -12.72 1.04 -12.44
N VAL A 348 -13.98 1.10 -12.85
CA VAL A 348 -14.69 2.33 -13.20
C VAL A 348 -15.62 2.72 -12.06
N VAL A 349 -15.44 3.92 -11.54
CA VAL A 349 -16.42 4.54 -10.64
C VAL A 349 -17.32 5.46 -11.47
N LEU A 350 -18.60 5.12 -11.55
CA LEU A 350 -19.61 5.93 -12.24
C LEU A 350 -20.07 7.09 -11.36
N GLY A 351 -20.09 8.30 -11.91
CA GLY A 351 -20.78 9.42 -11.28
C GLY A 351 -22.28 9.24 -11.30
N ARG A 352 -23.00 9.99 -10.44
CA ARG A 352 -24.45 9.83 -10.21
C ARG A 352 -25.34 9.85 -11.46
N ASN A 353 -24.90 10.56 -12.51
CA ASN A 353 -25.65 10.74 -13.75
C ASN A 353 -25.14 9.85 -14.90
N GLU A 354 -24.17 8.98 -14.64
CA GLU A 354 -23.56 8.10 -15.64
C GLU A 354 -24.18 6.70 -15.60
N LYS A 355 -24.27 6.06 -16.77
CA LYS A 355 -24.81 4.71 -16.97
C LYS A 355 -23.78 3.82 -17.67
N LEU A 356 -23.98 2.51 -17.61
CA LEU A 356 -23.11 1.55 -18.31
C LEU A 356 -23.02 1.83 -19.82
N ALA A 357 -24.14 2.20 -20.46
CA ALA A 357 -24.18 2.52 -21.89
C ALA A 357 -23.31 3.74 -22.29
N ASP A 358 -22.88 4.58 -21.35
CA ASP A 358 -22.00 5.72 -21.63
C ASP A 358 -20.53 5.30 -21.82
N LEU A 359 -20.16 4.14 -21.25
CA LEU A 359 -18.79 3.66 -21.19
C LEU A 359 -18.24 3.26 -22.57
N PRO A 360 -17.06 3.76 -22.97
CA PRO A 360 -16.44 3.42 -24.25
C PRO A 360 -16.36 1.92 -24.54
N GLU A 361 -16.07 1.12 -23.51
CA GLU A 361 -15.93 -0.34 -23.56
C GLU A 361 -17.24 -1.05 -23.88
N LEU A 362 -18.39 -0.43 -23.57
CA LEU A 362 -19.72 -1.05 -23.68
C LEU A 362 -20.56 -0.51 -24.83
N ARG A 363 -20.12 0.55 -25.53
CA ARG A 363 -20.90 1.21 -26.60
C ARG A 363 -21.40 0.29 -27.70
N ASN A 364 -20.67 -0.78 -28.00
CA ASN A 364 -21.00 -1.75 -29.06
C ASN A 364 -21.03 -3.18 -28.51
N THR A 365 -21.29 -3.37 -27.22
CA THR A 365 -21.34 -4.72 -26.68
C THR A 365 -22.47 -5.51 -27.34
N THR A 366 -22.15 -6.72 -27.80
CA THR A 366 -23.14 -7.69 -28.28
C THR A 366 -23.46 -8.74 -27.22
N ASP A 367 -22.88 -8.62 -26.03
CA ASP A 367 -23.12 -9.54 -24.93
C ASP A 367 -24.49 -9.27 -24.31
N MET A 368 -25.43 -10.19 -24.58
CA MET A 368 -26.80 -10.11 -24.09
C MET A 368 -26.90 -10.34 -22.57
N ASN A 369 -25.82 -10.77 -21.91
CA ASN A 369 -25.79 -10.95 -20.46
C ASN A 369 -25.49 -9.64 -19.70
N ILE A 370 -25.11 -8.57 -20.41
CA ILE A 370 -24.85 -7.27 -19.79
C ILE A 370 -26.16 -6.46 -19.77
N ASP A 371 -26.72 -6.29 -18.58
CA ASP A 371 -27.85 -5.40 -18.35
C ASP A 371 -27.38 -3.94 -18.29
N LEU A 372 -27.52 -3.21 -19.40
CA LEU A 372 -27.14 -1.80 -19.50
C LEU A 372 -28.06 -0.85 -18.69
N THR A 373 -29.13 -1.36 -18.07
CA THR A 373 -30.07 -0.56 -17.26
C THR A 373 -29.63 -0.41 -15.81
N VAL A 374 -28.77 -1.30 -15.31
CA VAL A 374 -28.13 -1.16 -14.00
C VAL A 374 -26.90 -0.25 -14.05
N ARG A 375 -26.41 0.16 -12.88
CA ARG A 375 -25.24 1.06 -12.73
C ARG A 375 -24.02 0.38 -12.10
N PHE A 376 -24.02 -0.95 -12.09
CA PHE A 376 -22.86 -1.77 -11.74
C PHE A 376 -22.75 -2.90 -12.76
N MET A 377 -21.56 -3.47 -12.91
CA MET A 377 -21.35 -4.58 -13.82
C MET A 377 -20.49 -5.64 -13.15
N ASP A 378 -20.96 -6.89 -13.23
CA ASP A 378 -20.18 -8.05 -12.84
C ASP A 378 -18.93 -8.18 -13.71
N TYR A 379 -17.82 -8.63 -13.11
CA TYR A 379 -16.61 -8.90 -13.89
C TYR A 379 -16.86 -9.96 -14.97
N THR A 380 -16.49 -9.66 -16.21
CA THR A 380 -16.36 -10.66 -17.28
C THR A 380 -14.94 -10.64 -17.86
N PRO A 381 -14.32 -11.81 -18.12
CA PRO A 381 -13.01 -11.88 -18.77
C PRO A 381 -12.92 -11.13 -20.11
N GLU A 382 -14.04 -10.99 -20.81
CA GLU A 382 -14.16 -10.32 -22.10
C GLU A 382 -14.01 -8.79 -21.97
N THR A 383 -14.64 -8.20 -20.94
CA THR A 383 -14.63 -6.74 -20.75
C THR A 383 -13.47 -6.27 -19.88
N LYS A 384 -12.97 -7.13 -18.98
CA LYS A 384 -11.91 -6.81 -18.00
C LYS A 384 -12.24 -5.58 -17.15
N LEU A 385 -13.52 -5.35 -16.94
CA LEU A 385 -14.04 -4.12 -16.37
C LEU A 385 -14.85 -4.44 -15.12
N LEU A 386 -14.50 -3.78 -14.03
CA LEU A 386 -15.34 -3.68 -12.84
C LEU A 386 -16.03 -2.31 -12.91
N VAL A 387 -17.34 -2.25 -12.68
CA VAL A 387 -18.06 -0.99 -12.67
C VAL A 387 -18.91 -0.88 -11.41
N VAL A 388 -18.72 0.20 -10.66
CA VAL A 388 -19.50 0.50 -9.45
C VAL A 388 -19.99 1.95 -9.48
N PRO A 389 -21.20 2.23 -8.97
CA PRO A 389 -21.70 3.60 -8.83
C PRO A 389 -21.09 4.25 -7.58
N GLU A 390 -20.78 5.55 -7.65
CA GLU A 390 -20.22 6.29 -6.51
C GLU A 390 -21.12 6.26 -5.26
N GLU A 391 -22.44 6.13 -5.46
CA GLU A 391 -23.41 5.99 -4.38
C GLU A 391 -23.21 4.71 -3.56
N SER A 392 -22.72 3.64 -4.18
CA SER A 392 -22.34 2.42 -3.46
C SER A 392 -20.99 2.60 -2.77
N VAL A 393 -20.01 3.21 -3.45
CA VAL A 393 -18.65 3.42 -2.91
C VAL A 393 -18.66 4.29 -1.65
N LEU A 394 -19.52 5.31 -1.62
CA LEU A 394 -19.68 6.23 -0.50
C LEU A 394 -20.82 5.81 0.44
N GLY A 395 -21.64 4.84 0.04
CA GLY A 395 -22.80 4.38 0.79
C GLY A 395 -22.41 3.62 2.05
N ASN A 396 -23.27 3.70 3.07
CA ASN A 396 -23.23 2.80 4.21
C ASN A 396 -24.13 1.59 3.89
N PRO A 397 -23.60 0.37 3.77
CA PRO A 397 -24.39 -0.83 3.49
C PRO A 397 -25.48 -1.13 4.54
N ASN A 398 -25.35 -0.55 5.73
CA ASN A 398 -26.34 -0.68 6.80
C ASN A 398 -27.52 0.31 6.67
N ASP A 399 -27.42 1.31 5.78
CA ASP A 399 -28.52 2.24 5.52
C ASP A 399 -29.54 1.59 4.57
N GLY A 400 -30.81 1.92 4.76
CA GLY A 400 -31.89 1.39 3.92
C GLY A 400 -31.68 1.74 2.44
N TYR A 401 -31.92 0.77 1.56
CA TYR A 401 -31.84 0.89 0.09
C TYR A 401 -30.44 1.09 -0.50
N VAL A 402 -29.36 1.01 0.29
CA VAL A 402 -27.98 1.05 -0.23
C VAL A 402 -27.52 -0.34 -0.71
N GLY A 403 -27.82 -1.37 0.08
CA GLY A 403 -27.44 -2.76 -0.17
C GLY A 403 -25.95 -3.05 0.10
N ALA A 404 -25.49 -4.23 -0.30
CA ALA A 404 -24.10 -4.67 -0.12
C ALA A 404 -23.05 -3.74 -0.78
N TYR A 405 -21.83 -3.71 -0.23
CA TYR A 405 -20.74 -2.91 -0.77
C TYR A 405 -20.22 -3.49 -2.10
N LEU A 406 -20.60 -2.87 -3.21
CA LEU A 406 -20.44 -3.44 -4.55
C LEU A 406 -18.99 -3.64 -4.95
N GLU A 407 -18.08 -2.75 -4.53
CA GLU A 407 -16.67 -2.87 -4.87
C GLU A 407 -16.05 -4.18 -4.34
N ILE A 408 -16.27 -4.51 -3.06
CA ILE A 408 -15.79 -5.77 -2.47
C ILE A 408 -16.42 -6.97 -3.18
N ARG A 409 -17.72 -6.89 -3.49
CA ARG A 409 -18.44 -7.95 -4.21
C ARG A 409 -17.84 -8.21 -5.58
N GLU A 410 -17.62 -7.17 -6.37
CA GLU A 410 -17.10 -7.30 -7.73
C GLU A 410 -15.63 -7.75 -7.75
N PHE A 411 -14.81 -7.29 -6.80
CA PHE A 411 -13.47 -7.83 -6.64
C PHE A 411 -13.46 -9.31 -6.21
N ALA A 412 -14.40 -9.74 -5.36
CA ALA A 412 -14.51 -11.15 -4.98
C ALA A 412 -14.82 -12.03 -6.21
N LYS A 413 -15.73 -11.60 -7.08
CA LYS A 413 -16.06 -12.29 -8.34
C LYS A 413 -14.87 -12.29 -9.32
N ALA A 414 -14.20 -11.16 -9.49
CA ALA A 414 -13.03 -11.03 -10.36
C ALA A 414 -11.87 -11.91 -9.90
N LEU A 415 -11.59 -11.95 -8.61
CA LEU A 415 -10.59 -12.83 -8.00
C LEU A 415 -10.87 -14.30 -8.35
N TYR A 416 -12.12 -14.76 -8.19
CA TYR A 416 -12.48 -16.13 -8.57
C TYR A 416 -12.24 -16.37 -10.07
N ALA A 417 -12.74 -15.48 -10.93
CA ALA A 417 -12.68 -15.64 -12.38
C ALA A 417 -11.25 -15.64 -12.93
N VAL A 418 -10.38 -14.75 -12.43
CA VAL A 418 -9.02 -14.53 -12.96
C VAL A 418 -7.99 -15.39 -12.25
N CYS A 419 -8.12 -15.57 -10.93
CA CYS A 419 -7.10 -16.22 -10.12
C CYS A 419 -7.47 -17.66 -9.78
N GLY A 420 -8.74 -17.91 -9.44
CA GLY A 420 -9.23 -19.21 -8.95
C GLY A 420 -9.36 -20.30 -10.02
N THR A 421 -9.35 -19.95 -11.30
CA THR A 421 -9.54 -20.90 -12.42
C THR A 421 -8.25 -21.21 -13.18
N ARG A 422 -7.12 -20.62 -12.75
CA ARG A 422 -5.83 -20.78 -13.43
C ARG A 422 -5.35 -22.24 -13.37
N PRO A 423 -4.58 -22.70 -14.37
CA PRO A 423 -3.95 -24.01 -14.27
C PRO A 423 -2.98 -24.05 -13.10
N VAL A 424 -2.82 -25.25 -12.54
CA VAL A 424 -1.76 -25.56 -11.58
C VAL A 424 -0.42 -25.27 -12.24
N ASP A 425 0.42 -24.51 -11.54
CA ASP A 425 1.82 -24.34 -11.93
C ASP A 425 2.66 -25.40 -11.19
N PRO A 426 3.10 -26.47 -11.86
CA PRO A 426 3.88 -27.53 -11.22
C PRO A 426 5.24 -27.05 -10.72
N ASN A 427 5.72 -25.92 -11.22
CA ASN A 427 7.00 -25.33 -10.84
C ASN A 427 6.87 -24.29 -9.71
N TRP A 428 5.66 -23.95 -9.25
CA TRP A 428 5.43 -22.85 -8.30
C TRP A 428 6.35 -22.93 -7.07
N ASN A 429 6.41 -24.09 -6.42
CA ASN A 429 7.23 -24.30 -5.22
C ASN A 429 8.75 -24.37 -5.50
N ASN A 430 9.15 -24.43 -6.77
CA ASN A 430 10.54 -24.61 -7.20
C ASN A 430 11.09 -23.38 -7.95
N ARG A 431 10.34 -22.26 -7.99
CA ARG A 431 10.76 -21.02 -8.66
C ARG A 431 11.99 -20.34 -8.04
N GLY A 432 12.37 -20.69 -6.80
CA GLY A 432 13.59 -20.19 -6.17
C GLY A 432 13.68 -18.67 -6.16
N HIS A 433 14.70 -18.11 -6.83
CA HIS A 433 14.94 -16.67 -6.91
C HIS A 433 13.97 -15.90 -7.82
N ASP A 434 13.15 -16.60 -8.60
CA ASP A 434 12.15 -15.98 -9.48
C ASP A 434 10.83 -15.67 -8.76
N VAL A 435 10.70 -16.07 -7.48
CA VAL A 435 9.52 -15.76 -6.66
C VAL A 435 9.52 -14.28 -6.31
N GLN A 436 8.45 -13.58 -6.69
CA GLN A 436 8.29 -12.18 -6.31
C GLN A 436 7.99 -12.07 -4.82
N GLN A 437 8.46 -11.00 -4.18
CA GLN A 437 8.31 -10.84 -2.73
C GLN A 437 6.85 -10.89 -2.27
N TYR A 438 5.92 -10.35 -3.07
CA TYR A 438 4.48 -10.38 -2.80
C TYR A 438 3.83 -11.76 -2.92
N GLU A 439 4.54 -12.74 -3.47
CA GLU A 439 4.10 -14.14 -3.60
C GLU A 439 4.63 -15.01 -2.44
N LEU A 440 5.45 -14.45 -1.53
CA LEU A 440 6.00 -15.18 -0.40
C LEU A 440 4.93 -15.48 0.65
N ARG A 441 4.95 -16.72 1.16
CA ARG A 441 4.12 -17.20 2.30
C ARG A 441 2.61 -17.24 2.04
N VAL A 442 2.18 -17.04 0.80
CA VAL A 442 0.77 -17.18 0.39
C VAL A 442 0.60 -18.37 -0.55
N LYS A 443 -0.60 -18.95 -0.53
CA LYS A 443 -0.96 -19.99 -1.50
C LYS A 443 -1.43 -19.33 -2.80
N ARG A 444 -0.77 -19.65 -3.90
CA ARG A 444 -1.23 -19.29 -5.24
C ARG A 444 -2.63 -19.86 -5.45
N LEU A 445 -3.55 -19.00 -5.89
CA LEU A 445 -4.87 -19.45 -6.34
C LEU A 445 -4.78 -20.07 -7.73
N ASP A 446 -5.42 -21.20 -7.91
CA ASP A 446 -5.55 -21.96 -9.15
C ASP A 446 -6.78 -22.87 -9.06
N VAL A 447 -6.99 -23.74 -10.05
CA VAL A 447 -8.15 -24.65 -10.15
C VAL A 447 -8.42 -25.46 -8.88
N GLN A 448 -7.43 -25.70 -8.01
CA GLN A 448 -7.66 -26.38 -6.74
C GLN A 448 -8.50 -25.54 -5.77
N PHE A 449 -8.40 -24.21 -5.83
CA PHE A 449 -9.29 -23.30 -5.11
C PHE A 449 -10.72 -23.40 -5.64
N ASP A 450 -10.90 -23.40 -6.96
CA ASP A 450 -12.20 -23.57 -7.60
C ASP A 450 -12.86 -24.91 -7.22
N ASP A 451 -12.11 -26.01 -7.31
CA ASP A 451 -12.59 -27.34 -6.89
C ASP A 451 -13.02 -27.37 -5.42
N LYS A 452 -12.23 -26.75 -4.52
CA LYS A 452 -12.56 -26.64 -3.10
C LYS A 452 -13.83 -25.81 -2.89
N LEU A 453 -13.96 -24.67 -3.59
CA LEU A 453 -15.14 -23.80 -3.48
C LEU A 453 -16.40 -24.50 -3.95
N LYS A 454 -16.35 -25.25 -5.06
CA LYS A 454 -17.48 -26.06 -5.57
C LYS A 454 -17.92 -27.11 -4.57
N GLN A 455 -16.98 -27.82 -3.95
CA GLN A 455 -17.29 -28.81 -2.91
C GLN A 455 -17.97 -28.18 -1.69
N LEU A 456 -17.50 -27.01 -1.25
CA LEU A 456 -18.12 -26.28 -0.14
C LEU A 456 -19.52 -25.79 -0.50
N TYR A 457 -19.68 -25.25 -1.71
CA TYR A 457 -20.98 -24.84 -2.24
C TYR A 457 -21.97 -26.01 -2.24
N ASP A 458 -21.61 -27.15 -2.85
CA ASP A 458 -22.48 -28.33 -2.92
C ASP A 458 -22.88 -28.83 -1.51
N ALA A 459 -21.91 -28.83 -0.58
CA ALA A 459 -22.15 -29.19 0.80
C ALA A 459 -23.10 -28.21 1.51
N ALA A 460 -22.93 -26.90 1.33
CA ALA A 460 -23.81 -25.88 1.90
C ALA A 460 -25.24 -25.97 1.32
N MET A 461 -25.35 -26.14 0.00
CA MET A 461 -26.65 -26.29 -0.68
C MET A 461 -27.37 -27.57 -0.23
N SER A 462 -26.63 -28.67 -0.02
CA SER A 462 -27.21 -29.93 0.49
C SER A 462 -27.80 -29.79 1.91
N LYS A 463 -27.32 -28.82 2.69
CA LYS A 463 -27.80 -28.48 4.05
C LYS A 463 -28.92 -27.43 4.03
N GLY A 464 -29.34 -26.95 2.85
CA GLY A 464 -30.34 -25.89 2.72
C GLY A 464 -29.87 -24.51 3.18
N MET A 465 -28.55 -24.30 3.24
CA MET A 465 -27.96 -23.02 3.65
C MET A 465 -28.12 -21.96 2.56
N TRP A 466 -27.98 -20.69 2.95
CA TRP A 466 -28.02 -19.51 2.08
C TRP A 466 -29.34 -19.30 1.33
N LYS A 467 -30.40 -19.99 1.74
CA LYS A 467 -31.72 -19.90 1.11
C LYS A 467 -32.17 -18.43 0.97
N ASP A 468 -32.81 -18.13 -0.15
CA ASP A 468 -33.36 -16.82 -0.48
C ASP A 468 -32.31 -15.70 -0.66
N THR A 469 -31.03 -16.06 -0.85
CA THR A 469 -29.95 -15.13 -1.22
C THR A 469 -29.35 -15.41 -2.58
N SER A 470 -28.50 -14.50 -3.08
CA SER A 470 -27.77 -14.70 -4.33
C SER A 470 -26.84 -15.91 -4.30
N ALA A 471 -26.34 -16.29 -3.12
CA ALA A 471 -25.38 -17.38 -2.93
C ALA A 471 -25.89 -18.74 -3.43
N VAL A 472 -27.20 -18.99 -3.49
CA VAL A 472 -27.72 -20.27 -4.01
C VAL A 472 -27.54 -20.44 -5.52
N GLN A 473 -27.29 -19.35 -6.25
CA GLN A 473 -27.30 -19.38 -7.71
C GLN A 473 -26.12 -20.16 -8.29
N ASN A 474 -24.92 -20.02 -7.71
CA ASN A 474 -23.69 -20.68 -8.16
C ASN A 474 -22.54 -20.48 -7.15
N PRO A 475 -21.42 -21.24 -7.29
CA PRO A 475 -20.26 -21.11 -6.41
C PRO A 475 -19.66 -19.69 -6.34
N THR A 476 -19.71 -18.91 -7.42
CA THR A 476 -19.15 -17.55 -7.47
C THR A 476 -19.98 -16.57 -6.62
N ALA A 477 -21.31 -16.66 -6.66
CA ALA A 477 -22.19 -15.87 -5.81
C ALA A 477 -22.02 -16.27 -4.34
N TYR A 478 -21.94 -17.57 -4.05
CA TYR A 478 -21.65 -18.11 -2.72
C TYR A 478 -20.34 -17.56 -2.14
N TRP A 479 -19.28 -17.55 -2.96
CA TRP A 479 -18.01 -16.94 -2.61
C TRP A 479 -18.13 -15.44 -2.31
N ALA A 480 -18.80 -14.68 -3.18
CA ALA A 480 -18.93 -13.23 -3.03
C ALA A 480 -19.68 -12.84 -1.74
N GLU A 481 -20.76 -13.54 -1.38
CA GLU A 481 -21.48 -13.33 -0.11
C GLU A 481 -20.61 -13.64 1.11
N GLY A 482 -19.80 -14.71 1.05
CA GLY A 482 -18.82 -15.03 2.09
C GLY A 482 -17.78 -13.93 2.27
N VAL A 483 -17.22 -13.39 1.18
CA VAL A 483 -16.25 -12.29 1.24
C VAL A 483 -16.88 -11.01 1.78
N LEU A 484 -18.10 -10.69 1.36
CA LEU A 484 -18.84 -9.54 1.87
C LEU A 484 -19.07 -9.65 3.39
N ALA A 485 -19.54 -10.79 3.88
CA ALA A 485 -19.72 -10.98 5.31
C ALA A 485 -18.39 -10.95 6.07
N TYR A 486 -17.32 -11.55 5.53
CA TYR A 486 -15.99 -11.56 6.16
C TYR A 486 -15.39 -10.15 6.38
N PHE A 487 -15.71 -9.20 5.51
CA PHE A 487 -15.28 -7.81 5.63
C PHE A 487 -16.35 -6.88 6.21
N ASP A 488 -17.43 -7.41 6.80
CA ASP A 488 -18.55 -6.64 7.35
C ASP A 488 -19.19 -5.68 6.31
N ALA A 489 -19.26 -6.14 5.05
CA ALA A 489 -19.63 -5.37 3.87
C ALA A 489 -20.95 -5.82 3.21
N ALA A 490 -21.61 -6.87 3.72
CA ALA A 490 -22.86 -7.39 3.14
C ALA A 490 -24.08 -6.47 3.38
N GLY A 491 -24.01 -5.57 4.37
CA GLY A 491 -25.11 -4.64 4.67
C GLY A 491 -26.36 -5.32 5.19
N GLN A 492 -27.54 -4.81 4.80
CA GLN A 492 -28.83 -5.41 5.16
C GLN A 492 -29.23 -6.61 4.29
N ASP A 493 -28.53 -6.86 3.18
CA ASP A 493 -28.87 -7.90 2.19
C ASP A 493 -28.35 -9.31 2.57
N GLY A 494 -27.67 -9.46 3.70
CA GLY A 494 -27.12 -10.76 4.11
C GLY A 494 -28.20 -11.80 4.45
N ALA A 495 -27.85 -13.10 4.37
CA ALA A 495 -28.81 -14.18 4.65
C ALA A 495 -29.31 -14.17 6.11
N PRO A 496 -30.57 -14.48 6.43
CA PRO A 496 -31.02 -14.55 7.82
C PRO A 496 -30.29 -15.65 8.63
N PHE A 497 -29.86 -15.35 9.87
CA PHE A 497 -29.17 -16.31 10.77
C PHE A 497 -29.72 -16.38 12.21
N LYS A 498 -30.21 -17.55 12.66
CA LYS A 498 -30.75 -17.74 14.02
C LYS A 498 -29.73 -18.40 14.94
N ASP A 499 -29.49 -17.80 16.10
CA ASP A 499 -28.70 -18.44 17.17
C ASP A 499 -29.46 -19.66 17.71
N THR A 500 -28.82 -20.82 17.67
CA THR A 500 -29.51 -22.12 17.67
C THR A 500 -30.34 -22.38 18.93
N GLY A 501 -31.60 -22.77 18.72
CA GLY A 501 -32.41 -23.55 19.65
C GLY A 501 -33.08 -24.71 18.91
N ARG A 502 -32.48 -25.91 19.00
CA ARG A 502 -32.99 -27.23 18.57
C ARG A 502 -33.70 -27.26 17.20
N ASN A 503 -32.95 -27.56 16.14
CA ASN A 503 -33.33 -28.46 15.01
C ASN A 503 -32.53 -28.23 13.72
N GLY A 504 -31.51 -27.37 13.70
CA GLY A 504 -30.74 -27.14 12.46
C GLY A 504 -31.58 -26.51 11.35
N ASP A 505 -32.71 -25.89 11.71
CA ASP A 505 -33.45 -25.00 10.83
C ASP A 505 -32.74 -23.65 10.85
N PHE A 506 -32.18 -23.31 9.69
CA PHE A 506 -31.41 -22.11 9.45
C PHE A 506 -32.27 -20.97 8.88
N THR A 507 -33.57 -21.21 8.71
CA THR A 507 -34.53 -20.23 8.19
C THR A 507 -35.29 -19.58 9.36
N ASP A 508 -35.72 -18.33 9.19
CA ASP A 508 -36.48 -17.51 10.18
C ASP A 508 -35.69 -16.74 11.26
N SER A 509 -34.58 -16.08 10.89
CA SER A 509 -33.97 -15.05 11.76
C SER A 509 -34.26 -13.63 11.32
N PRO A 510 -34.45 -12.68 12.27
CA PRO A 510 -34.56 -11.26 11.96
C PRO A 510 -33.24 -10.56 11.58
N HIS A 511 -32.08 -11.25 11.60
CA HIS A 511 -30.77 -10.61 11.40
C HIS A 511 -29.95 -11.24 10.25
N PRO A 512 -29.39 -10.42 9.32
CA PRO A 512 -28.58 -10.88 8.19
C PRO A 512 -27.16 -11.35 8.60
N ILE A 513 -26.57 -12.30 7.87
CA ILE A 513 -25.16 -12.72 7.97
C ILE A 513 -24.31 -11.64 7.32
N ASN A 514 -24.03 -10.60 8.08
CA ASN A 514 -23.34 -9.42 7.58
C ASN A 514 -22.05 -9.10 8.31
N THR A 515 -21.59 -9.99 9.19
CA THR A 515 -20.28 -9.89 9.84
C THR A 515 -19.49 -11.18 9.74
N ARG A 516 -18.17 -11.08 9.90
CA ARG A 516 -17.26 -12.24 9.92
C ARG A 516 -17.64 -13.25 11.00
N GLU A 517 -18.05 -12.78 12.17
CA GLU A 517 -18.46 -13.64 13.29
C GLU A 517 -19.72 -14.43 12.96
N LEU A 518 -20.72 -13.77 12.33
CA LEU A 518 -21.94 -14.42 11.91
C LEU A 518 -21.68 -15.43 10.79
N LEU A 519 -20.80 -15.09 9.83
CA LEU A 519 -20.36 -16.03 8.80
C LEU A 519 -19.70 -17.25 9.43
N LYS A 520 -18.79 -17.04 10.38
CA LYS A 520 -18.10 -18.15 11.08
C LYS A 520 -19.06 -19.06 11.85
N ALA A 521 -20.11 -18.49 12.44
CA ALA A 521 -21.11 -19.27 13.17
C ALA A 521 -22.06 -20.03 12.22
N TYR A 522 -22.39 -19.43 11.07
CA TYR A 522 -23.31 -20.01 10.10
C TYR A 522 -22.66 -21.01 9.14
N ASP A 523 -21.62 -20.55 8.43
CA ASP A 523 -20.88 -21.28 7.41
C ASP A 523 -19.38 -21.25 7.74
N PRO A 524 -18.94 -22.00 8.76
CA PRO A 524 -17.54 -22.01 9.19
C PRO A 524 -16.57 -22.46 8.09
N ASP A 525 -17.02 -23.30 7.15
CA ASP A 525 -16.19 -23.82 6.07
C ASP A 525 -15.92 -22.72 5.02
N LEU A 526 -16.95 -21.97 4.62
CA LEU A 526 -16.76 -20.78 3.77
C LEU A 526 -15.92 -19.72 4.48
N CYS A 527 -16.20 -19.45 5.76
CA CYS A 527 -15.42 -18.50 6.55
C CYS A 527 -13.93 -18.88 6.57
N ALA A 528 -13.62 -20.17 6.72
CA ALA A 528 -12.25 -20.66 6.73
C ALA A 528 -11.58 -20.49 5.37
N LEU A 529 -12.29 -20.76 4.27
CA LEU A 529 -11.77 -20.55 2.92
C LEU A 529 -11.50 -19.07 2.63
N VAL A 530 -12.41 -18.16 3.03
CA VAL A 530 -12.21 -16.71 2.88
C VAL A 530 -11.03 -16.26 3.74
N ASN A 531 -10.91 -16.74 4.98
CA ASN A 531 -9.80 -16.40 5.87
C ASN A 531 -8.44 -16.85 5.33
N GLU A 532 -8.33 -18.09 4.84
CA GLU A 532 -7.13 -18.62 4.17
C GLU A 532 -6.79 -17.78 2.94
N THR A 533 -7.80 -17.38 2.17
CA THR A 533 -7.61 -16.64 0.92
C THR A 533 -7.23 -15.19 1.17
N MET A 534 -7.83 -14.49 2.12
CA MET A 534 -7.55 -13.06 2.33
C MET A 534 -6.34 -12.80 3.22
N ALA A 535 -5.83 -13.82 3.92
CA ALA A 535 -4.56 -13.79 4.66
C ALA A 535 -4.44 -12.68 5.74
N TYR A 536 -5.54 -12.35 6.42
CA TYR A 536 -5.54 -11.41 7.55
C TYR A 536 -5.20 -12.05 8.90
N ASP A 537 -5.14 -13.38 8.99
CA ASP A 537 -4.87 -14.06 10.25
C ASP A 537 -3.48 -13.72 10.78
N GLY A 538 -3.42 -13.21 12.02
CA GLY A 538 -2.18 -12.75 12.65
C GLY A 538 -1.68 -11.37 12.20
N GLU A 539 -2.40 -10.70 11.30
CA GLU A 539 -2.06 -9.37 10.79
C GLU A 539 -3.01 -8.29 11.36
N VAL A 540 -2.82 -7.02 10.96
CA VAL A 540 -3.77 -5.96 11.32
C VAL A 540 -5.08 -6.19 10.60
N ASP A 541 -6.12 -6.54 11.37
CA ASP A 541 -7.46 -6.81 10.86
C ASP A 541 -8.06 -5.55 10.19
N TRP A 542 -8.70 -5.77 9.04
CA TRP A 542 -9.48 -4.76 8.37
C TRP A 542 -10.89 -5.24 8.14
N ARG A 543 -11.84 -4.33 8.36
CA ARG A 543 -13.25 -4.49 8.05
C ARG A 543 -13.74 -3.23 7.37
N TYR A 544 -14.71 -3.38 6.47
CA TYR A 544 -15.31 -2.26 5.80
C TYR A 544 -15.83 -1.26 6.83
N THR A 545 -15.39 -0.02 6.70
CA THR A 545 -15.88 1.09 7.49
C THR A 545 -16.59 2.05 6.55
N PRO A 546 -17.85 2.40 6.83
CA PRO A 546 -18.59 3.38 6.04
C PRO A 546 -17.80 4.68 5.90
N TYR A 547 -17.95 5.32 4.75
CA TYR A 547 -17.36 6.64 4.54
C TYR A 547 -17.96 7.64 5.54
N TRP A 548 -17.09 8.43 6.19
CA TRP A 548 -17.48 9.56 7.03
C TRP A 548 -16.88 10.84 6.43
N PRO A 549 -17.70 11.82 6.03
CA PRO A 549 -17.26 13.02 5.32
C PRO A 549 -16.36 13.94 6.14
#